data_AF-A0A960K1J4-F1
#
_entry.id   AF-A0A960K1J4-F1
#
_cell.length_a   1.000
_cell.length_b   1.000
_cell.length_c   1.000
_cell.angle_alpha   90.00
_cell.angle_beta   90.00
_cell.angle_gamma   90.00
#
_symmetry.space_group_name_H-M   'P 1'
#
loop_
_entity.id
_entity.type
_entity.pdbx_description
1 polymer ?
#
loop_
_entity_poly.entity_id
_entity_poly.type
_entity_poly.pdbx_seq_one_letter_code
_entity_poly.pdbx_strand_id
1 'polypeptide(L)' 'VDRNVLRLAIYELMVEEDIPKLVVVDEAIELAKRFGSENSSRFVNGLLDGLLKQHRFPGRLS' A
#
# COMPACT_ATOMS: atom_id res chain seq x y z
N VAL A 1 -8.74 2.15 11.07
CA VAL A 1 -7.28 2.02 10.88
C VAL A 1 -6.94 1.93 9.40
N ASP A 2 -7.64 1.08 8.65
CA ASP A 2 -7.43 0.79 7.22
C ASP A 2 -7.29 2.04 6.35
N ARG A 3 -8.15 3.04 6.55
CA ARG A 3 -8.06 4.33 5.84
C ARG A 3 -6.73 5.06 6.06
N ASN A 4 -6.18 5.01 7.27
CA ASN A 4 -4.90 5.67 7.56
C ASN A 4 -3.74 4.89 6.95
N VAL A 5 -3.79 3.55 7.00
CA VAL A 5 -2.82 2.67 6.33
C VAL A 5 -2.80 2.94 4.81
N LEU A 6 -3.97 2.97 4.17
CA LEU A 6 -4.07 3.26 2.74
C LEU A 6 -3.54 4.65 2.37
N ARG A 7 -3.80 5.66 3.21
CA ARG A 7 -3.29 7.02 2.98
C ARG A 7 -1.78 7.09 3.05
N LEU A 8 -1.18 6.40 4.01
CA LEU A 8 0.27 6.32 4.15
C LEU A 8 0.88 5.63 2.92
N ALA A 9 0.36 4.46 2.57
CA ALA A 9 0.83 3.71 1.41
C ALA A 9 0.70 4.51 0.10
N ILE A 10 -0.43 5.20 -0.11
CA ILE A 10 -0.65 6.02 -1.30
C ILE A 10 0.30 7.22 -1.31
N TYR A 11 0.54 7.86 -0.16
CA TYR A 11 1.51 8.94 -0.05
C TYR A 11 2.92 8.46 -0.47
N GLU A 12 3.39 7.35 0.08
CA GLU A 12 4.70 6.78 -0.25
C GLU A 12 4.79 6.42 -1.73
N LEU A 13 3.75 5.77 -2.29
CA LEU A 13 3.69 5.46 -3.72
C LEU A 13 3.73 6.70 -4.62
N MET A 14 3.20 7.83 -4.17
CA MET A 14 3.11 9.07 -4.95
C MET A 14 4.33 9.98 -4.81
N VAL A 15 5.02 9.95 -3.68
CA VAL A 15 6.01 10.96 -3.30
C VAL A 15 7.41 10.37 -3.13
N GLU A 16 7.53 9.14 -2.62
CA GLU A 16 8.81 8.55 -2.23
C GLU A 16 9.37 7.65 -3.35
N GLU A 17 10.06 8.25 -4.32
CA GLU A 17 10.51 7.55 -5.54
C GLU A 17 11.58 6.47 -5.29
N ASP A 18 12.28 6.56 -4.16
CA ASP A 18 13.35 5.65 -3.77
C ASP A 18 12.86 4.36 -3.10
N ILE A 19 11.59 4.30 -2.73
CA ILE A 19 11.01 3.12 -2.08
C ILE A 19 10.39 2.22 -3.15
N PRO A 20 10.79 0.94 -3.26
CA PRO A 20 10.18 0.01 -4.19
C PRO A 20 8.68 -0.15 -3.90
N LYS A 21 7.85 -0.12 -4.94
CA LYS A 21 6.38 -0.18 -4.79
C LYS A 21 5.89 -1.40 -4.02
N LEU A 22 6.56 -2.55 -4.24
CA LEU A 22 6.21 -3.80 -3.55
C LEU A 22 6.48 -3.72 -2.04
N VAL A 23 7.54 -3.02 -1.63
CA VAL A 23 7.85 -2.82 -0.20
C VAL A 23 6.74 -1.98 0.45
N VAL A 24 6.28 -0.91 -0.20
CA VAL A 24 5.17 -0.09 0.32
C VAL A 24 3.89 -0.93 0.49
N VAL A 25 3.60 -1.81 -0.46
CA VAL A 25 2.43 -2.70 -0.39
C VAL A 25 2.57 -3.71 0.76
N ASP A 26 3.72 -4.38 0.86
CA ASP A 26 3.96 -5.38 1.90
C ASP A 26 3.86 -4.77 3.31
N GLU A 27 4.47 -3.60 3.53
CA GLU A 27 4.40 -2.90 4.82
C GLU A 27 2.97 -2.43 5.14
N ALA A 28 2.22 -1.95 4.16
CA ALA A 28 0.82 -1.58 4.34
C ALA A 28 -0.04 -2.78 4.75
N ILE A 29 0.21 -3.96 4.18
CA ILE A 29 -0.48 -5.20 4.53
C ILE A 29 -0.13 -5.62 5.95
N GLU A 30 1.13 -5.55 6.36
CA GLU A 30 1.56 -5.88 7.72
C GLU A 30 0.96 -4.92 8.77
N LEU A 31 0.91 -3.62 8.48
CA LEU A 31 0.21 -2.65 9.33
C LEU A 31 -1.29 -2.96 9.46
N ALA A 32 -1.94 -3.34 8.36
CA ALA A 32 -3.35 -3.72 8.36
C ALA A 32 -3.60 -5.01 9.15
N LYS A 33 -2.71 -6.01 9.08
CA LYS A 33 -2.77 -7.22 9.93
C LYS A 33 -2.63 -6.88 11.41
N ARG A 34 -1.70 -5.99 11.73
CA ARG A 34 -1.32 -5.68 13.12
C ARG A 34 -2.37 -4.82 13.85
N PHE A 35 -2.99 -3.89 13.13
CA PHE A 35 -3.84 -2.86 13.76
C PHE A 35 -5.28 -2.84 13.22
N GLY A 36 -5.58 -3.60 12.17
CA GLY A 36 -6.91 -3.68 11.56
C GLY A 36 -7.77 -4.81 12.12
N SER A 37 -8.84 -5.11 11.39
CA SER A 37 -9.69 -6.28 11.60
C SER A 37 -9.16 -7.51 10.85
N GLU A 38 -9.75 -8.68 11.08
CA GLU A 38 -9.43 -9.93 10.38
C GLU A 38 -9.41 -9.79 8.85
N ASN A 39 -10.28 -8.93 8.30
CA ASN A 39 -10.39 -8.72 6.85
C ASN A 39 -9.51 -7.58 6.30
N SER A 40 -8.86 -6.81 7.16
CA SER A 40 -8.19 -5.56 6.77
C SER A 40 -6.97 -5.80 5.86
N SER A 41 -6.18 -6.84 6.11
CA SER A 41 -5.01 -7.18 5.30
C SER A 41 -5.38 -7.52 3.86
N ARG A 42 -6.41 -8.36 3.68
CA ARG A 42 -6.95 -8.74 2.36
C ARG A 42 -7.56 -7.53 1.63
N PHE A 43 -8.27 -6.68 2.36
CA PHE A 43 -8.87 -5.46 1.81
C PHE A 43 -7.80 -4.48 1.31
N VAL A 44 -6.77 -4.22 2.12
CA VAL A 44 -5.65 -3.33 1.76
C VAL A 44 -4.87 -3.88 0.57
N ASN A 45 -4.53 -5.17 0.56
CA ASN A 45 -3.85 -5.81 -0.58
C ASN A 45 -4.64 -5.63 -1.88
N GLY A 46 -5.94 -5.94 -1.87
CA GLY A 46 -6.78 -5.84 -3.06
C GLY A 46 -6.92 -4.41 -3.61
N LEU A 47 -7.00 -3.40 -2.73
CA LEU A 47 -7.05 -2.00 -3.15
C LEU A 47 -5.72 -1.51 -3.72
N LEU A 48 -4.60 -1.81 -3.06
CA LEU A 48 -3.28 -1.39 -3.53
C LEU A 48 -2.91 -2.07 -4.85
N ASP A 49 -3.20 -3.36 -5.01
CA ASP A 49 -3.05 -4.09 -6.28
C ASP A 49 -3.86 -3.44 -7.41
N GLY A 50 -5.10 -3.04 -7.12
CA GLY A 50 -5.95 -2.32 -8.07
C GLY A 50 -5.36 -0.97 -8.47
N LEU A 51 -4.85 -0.21 -7.49
CA LEU A 51 -4.22 1.08 -7.72
C LEU A 51 -2.94 0.96 -8.57
N LEU A 52 -2.06 0.01 -8.27
CA LEU A 52 -0.83 -0.22 -9.03
C LEU A 52 -1.09 -0.60 -10.49
N LYS A 53 -2.22 -1.27 -10.78
CA LYS A 53 -2.64 -1.60 -12.16
C LYS A 53 -3.24 -0.41 -12.90
N GLN A 54 -3.96 0.46 -12.19
CA GLN A 54 -4.68 1.59 -12.79
C GLN A 54 -3.83 2.86 -12.91
N HIS A 55 -2.80 3.01 -12.09
CA HIS A 55 -2.00 4.24 -11.99
C HIS A 55 -0.52 3.95 -12.20
N ARG A 56 0.15 4.86 -12.91
CA ARG A 56 1.61 4.88 -13.01
C ARG A 56 2.19 5.69 -11.86
N PHE A 57 2.56 5.01 -10.79
CA PHE A 57 3.29 5.63 -9.68
C PHE A 57 4.77 5.86 -10.05
N PRO A 58 5.40 6.94 -9.59
CA PRO A 58 6.77 7.32 -9.93
C PRO A 58 7.85 6.39 -9.34
N GLY A 59 7.55 5.69 -8.24
CA GLY A 59 8.52 4.80 -7.58
C GLY A 59 9.13 3.73 -8.50
N ARG A 60 10.34 3.27 -8.16
CA ARG A 60 11.00 2.20 -8.91
C ARG A 60 10.22 0.89 -8.77
N LEU A 61 10.00 0.20 -9.90
CA LEU A 61 9.61 -1.21 -9.89
C LEU A 61 10.88 -1.98 -9.52
N SER A 62 10.78 -2.83 -8.50
CA SER A 62 11.87 -3.65 -7.94
C SER A 62 12.80 -4.23 -9.00
#